data_AF-A0A443P9Y6-F1
#
_entry.id   AF-A0A443P9Y6-F1
#
_cell.length_a   1.000
_cell.length_b   1.000
_cell.length_c   1.000
_cell.angle_alpha   90.00
_cell.angle_beta   90.00
_cell.angle_gamma   90.00
#
_symmetry.space_group_name_H-M   'P 1'
#
loop_
_entity.id
_entity.type
_entity.pdbx_description
1 polymer ?
#
loop_
_entity_poly.entity_id
_entity_poly.type
_entity_poly.pdbx_seq_one_letter_code
_entity_poly.pdbx_strand_id
1 'polypeptide(L)'
;MAFASPPELPTHFHLTTKKTHHHHLLPSQAFLKINGDPQLHPNINLTVAYQGAPGAYSEFAAKTACPNSKTIPYRSLIDAILAVESGYVDRAILPVESTMEGSSLRNYNLLLQHDLHIVQEISLFVHYCLLAMPGVRKKELKRVMSHPLALAHCVRNLAQLGLEREPVEDTAGAVELLRTRRLFDTGAIASSRAALLYGLDVVAHGLQDESWNVTRFLVLSKDSDLTQKGRVGLKTSLVVGHHGSGGMEVVLGVLSALSSRGINLTKLEVGSNRKEDGVVRILDVHGRRGIQEFPHVLYIDFEGTMEDEKVKEAIDEVSNLSVFVRVLGCYMADPNVYDLF
;
A
#
# COMPACT_ATOMS: atom_id res chain seq x y z
N MET A 1 -22.40 41.48 -45.07
CA MET A 1 -21.21 41.02 -44.32
C MET A 1 -21.41 39.55 -44.00
N ALA A 2 -20.66 38.70 -44.69
CA ALA A 2 -20.81 37.25 -44.69
C ALA A 2 -20.17 36.62 -43.44
N PHE A 3 -20.85 35.64 -42.86
CA PHE A 3 -20.36 34.79 -41.78
C PHE A 3 -19.33 33.80 -42.33
N ALA A 4 -18.15 33.73 -41.71
CA ALA A 4 -17.11 32.78 -42.04
C ALA A 4 -17.28 31.49 -41.23
N SER A 5 -17.31 30.35 -41.94
CA SER A 5 -17.32 28.99 -41.39
C SER A 5 -15.91 28.53 -40.97
N PRO A 6 -15.78 27.63 -39.98
CA PRO A 6 -14.49 27.12 -39.52
C PRO A 6 -13.88 26.07 -40.46
N PRO A 7 -12.54 25.90 -40.49
CA PRO A 7 -11.88 24.92 -41.36
C PRO A 7 -11.93 23.48 -40.81
N GLU A 8 -12.20 22.53 -41.70
CA GLU A 8 -12.25 21.08 -41.47
C GLU A 8 -10.85 20.45 -41.32
N LEU A 9 -10.77 19.42 -40.46
CA LEU A 9 -9.62 18.55 -40.26
C LEU A 9 -9.57 17.44 -41.34
N PRO A 10 -8.39 17.08 -41.89
CA PRO A 10 -8.28 15.98 -42.83
C PRO A 10 -8.28 14.60 -42.11
N THR A 11 -9.24 13.78 -42.48
CA THR A 11 -9.33 12.33 -42.25
C THR A 11 -8.44 11.54 -43.22
N HIS A 12 -8.08 10.32 -42.79
CA HIS A 12 -7.43 9.21 -43.53
C HIS A 12 -5.92 9.01 -43.34
N PHE A 13 -5.57 8.09 -42.44
CA PHE A 13 -4.34 7.28 -42.52
C PHE A 13 -4.72 5.82 -42.76
N HIS A 14 -4.32 5.30 -43.93
CA HIS A 14 -4.39 3.89 -44.30
C HIS A 14 -3.23 3.11 -43.66
N LEU A 15 -3.53 2.12 -42.83
CA LEU A 15 -2.58 1.10 -42.38
C LEU A 15 -2.78 -0.18 -43.21
N THR A 16 -1.80 -0.48 -44.07
CA THR A 16 -1.73 -1.74 -44.82
C THR A 16 -1.05 -2.81 -43.98
N THR A 17 -1.70 -3.97 -43.85
CA THR A 17 -1.19 -5.15 -43.18
C THR A 17 -0.35 -5.98 -44.15
N LYS A 18 0.90 -6.29 -43.79
CA LYS A 18 1.67 -7.38 -44.39
C LYS A 18 2.00 -8.41 -43.33
N LYS A 19 1.43 -9.60 -43.51
CA LYS A 19 1.79 -10.85 -42.81
C LYS A 19 3.10 -11.38 -43.37
N THR A 20 4.04 -11.72 -42.51
CA THR A 20 5.13 -12.64 -42.83
C THR A 20 5.31 -13.61 -41.66
N HIS A 21 5.10 -14.89 -41.95
CA HIS A 21 5.39 -16.02 -41.08
C HIS A 21 6.89 -16.27 -41.06
N HIS A 22 7.50 -16.37 -39.87
CA HIS A 22 8.69 -17.17 -39.68
C HIS A 22 8.68 -17.86 -38.31
N HIS A 23 8.79 -19.19 -38.36
CA HIS A 23 9.05 -20.06 -37.22
C HIS A 23 10.46 -19.79 -36.67
N HIS A 24 10.58 -19.51 -35.37
CA HIS A 24 11.80 -19.77 -34.61
C HIS A 24 11.45 -20.16 -33.17
N LEU A 25 12.05 -21.27 -32.74
CA LEU A 25 12.00 -21.84 -31.39
C LEU A 25 12.62 -20.86 -30.37
N LEU A 26 11.96 -20.65 -29.23
CA LEU A 26 12.46 -19.85 -28.10
C LEU A 26 13.07 -20.77 -27.03
N PRO A 27 14.25 -20.45 -26.46
CA PRO A 27 14.62 -20.95 -25.15
C PRO A 27 13.98 -20.09 -24.05
N SER A 28 13.56 -20.77 -22.99
CA SER A 28 12.98 -20.25 -21.75
C SER A 28 13.96 -19.38 -20.95
N GLN A 29 13.64 -18.10 -20.79
CA GLN A 29 13.87 -17.25 -19.60
C GLN A 29 13.54 -15.79 -19.97
N ALA A 30 12.25 -15.43 -19.91
CA ALA A 30 11.83 -14.03 -20.00
C ALA A 30 11.60 -13.52 -18.57
N PHE A 31 12.58 -12.78 -18.05
CA PHE A 31 12.42 -11.96 -16.86
C PHE A 31 11.35 -10.89 -17.16
N LEU A 32 10.32 -10.79 -16.32
CA LEU A 32 9.36 -9.69 -16.36
C LEU A 32 10.12 -8.36 -16.22
N LYS A 33 10.04 -7.51 -17.25
CA LYS A 33 10.48 -6.12 -17.17
C LYS A 33 9.46 -5.36 -16.33
N ILE A 34 9.84 -5.04 -15.10
CA ILE A 34 9.14 -4.07 -14.25
C ILE A 34 9.47 -2.69 -14.86
N ASN A 35 8.46 -2.00 -15.39
CA ASN A 35 8.63 -0.63 -15.88
C ASN A 35 8.66 0.34 -14.70
N GLY A 36 9.67 1.21 -14.68
CA GLY A 36 9.87 2.24 -13.67
C GLY A 36 11.28 2.17 -13.11
N ASP A 37 12.12 3.15 -13.45
CA ASP A 37 13.46 3.31 -12.87
C ASP A 37 13.40 4.41 -11.80
N PRO A 38 13.17 4.08 -10.53
CA PRO A 38 13.55 4.95 -9.44
C PRO A 38 15.01 4.64 -9.11
N GLN A 39 15.91 5.61 -9.27
CA GLN A 39 17.29 5.49 -8.81
C GLN A 39 17.32 5.31 -7.28
N LEU A 40 17.23 4.06 -6.83
CA LEU A 40 17.60 3.60 -5.50
C LEU A 40 18.81 2.69 -5.67
N HIS A 41 19.83 2.91 -4.85
CA HIS A 41 21.03 2.09 -4.81
C HIS A 41 20.68 0.59 -4.89
N PRO A 42 21.43 -0.23 -5.67
CA PRO A 42 21.15 -1.65 -5.76
C PRO A 42 21.33 -2.28 -4.38
N ASN A 43 20.21 -2.47 -3.68
CA ASN A 43 20.12 -3.00 -2.33
C ASN A 43 20.34 -4.51 -2.34
N ILE A 44 21.56 -4.93 -2.67
CA ILE A 44 21.96 -6.32 -2.59
C ILE A 44 22.04 -6.69 -1.10
N ASN A 45 21.17 -7.62 -0.66
CA ASN A 45 21.07 -8.21 0.69
C ASN A 45 20.12 -7.57 1.71
N LEU A 46 19.22 -6.65 1.36
CA LEU A 46 18.20 -6.22 2.33
C LEU A 46 17.22 -7.36 2.64
N THR A 47 16.80 -7.42 3.91
CA THR A 47 15.72 -8.26 4.41
C THR A 47 14.49 -7.41 4.70
N VAL A 48 13.34 -7.79 4.11
CA VAL A 48 12.11 -7.01 4.21
C VAL A 48 10.99 -7.88 4.79
N ALA A 49 10.54 -7.54 5.99
CA ALA A 49 9.44 -8.18 6.67
C ALA A 49 8.09 -7.71 6.13
N TYR A 50 7.11 -8.61 6.09
CA TYR A 50 5.73 -8.28 5.75
C TYR A 50 4.76 -9.22 6.45
N GLN A 51 3.54 -8.73 6.72
CA GLN A 51 2.48 -9.59 7.25
C GLN A 51 1.84 -10.41 6.13
N GLY A 52 1.70 -11.72 6.35
CA GLY A 52 1.07 -12.67 5.44
C GLY A 52 2.00 -13.83 5.06
N ALA A 53 1.80 -14.40 3.87
CA ALA A 53 2.61 -15.51 3.36
C ALA A 53 3.10 -15.22 1.92
N PRO A 54 4.00 -16.06 1.35
CA PRO A 54 4.45 -15.88 -0.04
C PRO A 54 3.28 -15.77 -1.02
N GLY A 55 3.35 -14.84 -1.97
CA GLY A 55 2.28 -14.52 -2.90
C GLY A 55 1.30 -13.44 -2.43
N ALA A 56 1.36 -13.00 -1.16
CA ALA A 56 0.57 -11.87 -0.70
C ALA A 56 0.95 -10.55 -1.38
N TYR A 57 0.01 -9.59 -1.43
CA TYR A 57 0.29 -8.25 -1.97
C TYR A 57 1.38 -7.50 -1.21
N SER A 58 1.50 -7.71 0.11
CA SER A 58 2.59 -7.15 0.91
C SER A 58 3.97 -7.71 0.52
N GLU A 59 4.06 -8.96 0.05
CA GLU A 59 5.31 -9.51 -0.53
C GLU A 59 5.64 -8.80 -1.85
N PHE A 60 4.62 -8.53 -2.67
CA PHE A 60 4.81 -7.79 -3.90
C PHE A 60 5.27 -6.35 -3.62
N ALA A 61 4.66 -5.66 -2.67
CA ALA A 61 5.10 -4.34 -2.22
C ALA A 61 6.56 -4.35 -1.76
N ALA A 62 6.97 -5.36 -0.99
CA ALA A 62 8.35 -5.52 -0.55
C ALA A 62 9.32 -5.65 -1.74
N LYS A 63 8.98 -6.47 -2.73
CA LYS A 63 9.83 -6.72 -3.91
C LYS A 63 9.91 -5.52 -4.85
N THR A 64 8.83 -4.77 -4.98
CA THR A 64 8.80 -3.57 -5.81
C THR A 64 9.53 -2.41 -5.13
N ALA A 65 9.32 -2.20 -3.83
CA ALA A 65 9.98 -1.14 -3.08
C ALA A 65 11.49 -1.40 -2.91
N CYS A 66 11.88 -2.66 -2.70
CA CYS A 66 13.27 -3.09 -2.51
C CYS A 66 13.63 -4.21 -3.50
N PRO A 67 13.98 -3.87 -4.76
CA PRO A 67 14.42 -4.86 -5.73
C PRO A 67 15.61 -5.67 -5.22
N ASN A 68 15.65 -6.97 -5.51
CA ASN A 68 16.69 -7.93 -5.06
C ASN A 68 16.75 -8.19 -3.55
N SER A 69 15.78 -7.71 -2.77
CA SER A 69 15.68 -8.03 -1.34
C SER A 69 15.20 -9.47 -1.08
N LYS A 70 15.53 -9.98 0.11
CA LYS A 70 14.95 -11.19 0.69
C LYS A 70 13.70 -10.82 1.49
N THR A 71 12.54 -11.22 1.01
CA THR A 71 11.27 -10.99 1.72
C THR A 71 11.02 -12.06 2.78
N ILE A 72 10.61 -11.66 3.97
CA ILE A 72 10.40 -12.55 5.13
C ILE A 72 8.94 -12.43 5.60
N PRO A 73 8.11 -13.47 5.45
CA PRO A 73 6.73 -13.45 5.92
C PRO A 73 6.66 -13.54 7.45
N TYR A 74 5.75 -12.78 8.03
CA TYR A 74 5.35 -12.86 9.44
C TYR A 74 3.84 -13.07 9.54
N ARG A 75 3.39 -13.77 10.59
CA ARG A 75 1.96 -14.05 10.81
C ARG A 75 1.18 -12.77 11.10
N SER A 76 1.75 -11.90 11.94
CA SER A 76 1.13 -10.64 12.32
C SER A 76 2.00 -9.44 11.93
N LEU A 77 1.35 -8.29 11.80
CA LEU A 77 2.01 -7.03 11.46
C LEU A 77 2.89 -6.52 12.61
N ILE A 78 2.48 -6.76 13.87
CA ILE A 78 3.29 -6.41 15.04
C ILE A 78 4.59 -7.20 15.05
N ASP A 79 4.57 -8.50 14.71
CA ASP A 79 5.80 -9.30 14.65
C ASP A 79 6.76 -8.77 13.57
N ALA A 80 6.24 -8.35 12.42
CA ALA A 80 7.04 -7.75 11.36
C ALA A 80 7.71 -6.43 11.81
N ILE A 81 6.98 -5.59 12.55
CA ILE A 81 7.49 -4.33 13.09
C ILE A 81 8.54 -4.56 14.18
N LEU A 82 8.27 -5.46 15.13
CA LEU A 82 9.20 -5.81 16.19
C LEU A 82 10.50 -6.41 15.66
N ALA A 83 10.43 -7.16 14.55
CA ALA A 83 11.61 -7.69 13.88
C ALA A 83 12.54 -6.58 13.35
N VAL A 84 11.99 -5.48 12.82
CA VAL A 84 12.77 -4.32 12.39
C VAL A 84 13.33 -3.56 13.59
N GLU A 85 12.49 -3.30 14.59
CA GLU A 85 12.90 -2.56 15.79
C GLU A 85 14.08 -3.26 16.52
N SER A 86 14.03 -4.60 16.54
CA SER A 86 15.07 -5.46 17.11
C SER A 86 16.30 -5.66 16.20
N GLY A 87 16.26 -5.20 14.94
CA GLY A 87 17.35 -5.36 13.96
C GLY A 87 17.50 -6.76 13.37
N TYR A 88 16.49 -7.63 13.49
CA TYR A 88 16.48 -8.95 12.83
C TYR A 88 16.24 -8.85 11.33
N VAL A 89 15.51 -7.82 10.91
CA VAL A 89 15.26 -7.49 9.51
C VAL A 89 15.45 -5.99 9.29
N ASP A 90 15.78 -5.60 8.07
CA ASP A 90 16.16 -4.22 7.77
C ASP A 90 14.93 -3.31 7.62
N ARG A 91 13.85 -3.83 7.03
CA ARG A 91 12.65 -3.05 6.71
C ARG A 91 11.36 -3.83 6.93
N ALA A 92 10.24 -3.12 7.07
CA ALA A 92 8.91 -3.71 7.11
C ALA A 92 7.94 -3.02 6.15
N ILE A 93 7.02 -3.79 5.56
CA ILE A 93 5.91 -3.29 4.76
C ILE A 93 4.67 -3.11 5.62
N LEU A 94 4.12 -1.90 5.59
CA LEU A 94 2.92 -1.50 6.31
C LEU A 94 1.82 -1.06 5.34
N PRO A 95 0.75 -1.85 5.10
CA PRO A 95 -0.41 -1.37 4.35
C PRO A 95 -1.16 -0.32 5.18
N VAL A 96 -1.40 0.87 4.62
CA VAL A 96 -1.98 1.98 5.39
C VAL A 96 -3.27 2.54 4.82
N GLU A 97 -3.54 2.35 3.54
CA GLU A 97 -4.71 2.94 2.89
C GLU A 97 -5.11 2.11 1.68
N SER A 98 -6.41 1.87 1.52
CA SER A 98 -6.97 1.21 0.35
C SER A 98 -8.12 2.04 -0.20
N THR A 99 -8.26 2.10 -1.53
CA THR A 99 -9.39 2.77 -2.18
C THR A 99 -10.74 2.13 -1.83
N MET A 100 -10.74 0.85 -1.42
CA MET A 100 -11.96 0.13 -1.03
C MET A 100 -12.30 0.27 0.46
N GLU A 101 -11.29 0.41 1.32
CA GLU A 101 -11.46 0.34 2.79
C GLU A 101 -11.13 1.66 3.52
N GLY A 102 -10.51 2.63 2.83
CA GLY A 102 -9.99 3.85 3.42
C GLY A 102 -8.69 3.64 4.21
N SER A 103 -8.41 4.56 5.13
CA SER A 103 -7.22 4.53 5.99
C SER A 103 -7.31 3.42 7.06
N SER A 104 -6.28 2.56 7.11
CA SER A 104 -6.11 1.59 8.19
C SER A 104 -5.50 2.26 9.43
N LEU A 105 -6.35 2.95 10.20
CA LEU A 105 -5.94 3.63 11.44
C LEU A 105 -5.26 2.70 12.44
N ARG A 106 -5.65 1.41 12.46
CA ARG A 106 -5.00 0.40 13.31
C ARG A 106 -3.53 0.23 12.96
N ASN A 107 -3.18 0.23 11.67
CA ASN A 107 -1.81 0.04 11.22
C ASN A 107 -0.96 1.30 11.46
N TYR A 108 -1.56 2.49 11.30
CA TYR A 108 -0.94 3.74 11.73
C TYR A 108 -0.68 3.77 13.24
N ASN A 109 -1.69 3.47 14.06
CA ASN A 109 -1.55 3.42 15.53
C ASN A 109 -0.45 2.46 15.98
N LEU A 110 -0.23 1.37 15.22
CA LEU A 110 0.86 0.45 15.47
C LEU A 110 2.22 1.13 15.23
N LEU A 111 2.42 1.76 14.07
CA LEU A 111 3.64 2.55 13.78
C LEU A 111 3.94 3.57 14.89
N LEU A 112 2.92 4.28 15.38
CA LEU A 112 3.10 5.32 16.40
C LEU A 112 3.71 4.79 17.71
N GLN A 113 3.57 3.50 18.03
CA GLN A 113 4.06 2.91 19.27
C GLN A 113 5.51 2.42 19.20
N HIS A 114 6.13 2.47 18.02
CA HIS A 114 7.49 1.96 17.80
C HIS A 114 8.44 3.07 17.30
N ASP A 115 9.73 2.91 17.58
CA ASP A 115 10.78 3.84 17.14
C ASP A 115 11.25 3.49 15.72
N LEU A 116 10.31 3.59 14.77
CA LEU A 116 10.53 3.37 13.35
C LEU A 116 10.13 4.60 12.53
N HIS A 117 10.70 4.67 11.34
CA HIS A 117 10.50 5.77 10.42
C HIS A 117 10.03 5.28 9.05
N ILE A 118 9.20 6.09 8.39
CA ILE A 118 8.79 5.88 7.01
C ILE A 118 9.94 6.35 6.10
N VAL A 119 10.45 5.42 5.29
CA VAL A 119 11.57 5.69 4.37
C VAL A 119 11.17 5.65 2.90
N GLN A 120 9.98 5.13 2.60
CA GLN A 120 9.44 5.05 1.24
C GLN A 120 7.93 4.77 1.30
N GLU A 121 7.22 5.14 0.23
CA GLU A 121 5.85 4.71 -0.03
C GLU A 121 5.76 3.96 -1.36
N ILE A 122 4.73 3.13 -1.49
CA ILE A 122 4.40 2.45 -2.75
C ILE A 122 2.90 2.20 -2.85
N SER A 123 2.32 2.39 -4.04
CA SER A 123 0.91 2.10 -4.30
C SER A 123 0.79 0.95 -5.29
N LEU A 124 -0.05 -0.04 -4.99
CA LEU A 124 -0.22 -1.23 -5.83
C LEU A 124 -1.69 -1.46 -6.18
N PHE A 125 -1.95 -1.89 -7.41
CA PHE A 125 -3.23 -2.51 -7.75
C PHE A 125 -3.38 -3.87 -7.08
N VAL A 126 -4.58 -4.13 -6.57
CA VAL A 126 -5.00 -5.37 -5.93
C VAL A 126 -6.05 -6.05 -6.79
N HIS A 127 -5.62 -7.05 -7.55
CA HIS A 127 -6.44 -7.79 -8.51
C HIS A 127 -6.78 -9.20 -8.02
N TYR A 128 -8.00 -9.37 -7.52
CA TYR A 128 -8.45 -10.66 -7.05
C TYR A 128 -8.65 -11.65 -8.21
N CYS A 129 -7.99 -12.80 -8.12
CA CYS A 129 -8.11 -13.90 -9.06
C CYS A 129 -8.82 -15.07 -8.37
N LEU A 130 -9.65 -15.80 -9.11
CA LEU A 130 -10.20 -17.08 -8.68
C LEU A 130 -9.22 -18.17 -9.08
N LEU A 131 -8.66 -18.85 -8.08
CA LEU A 131 -7.68 -19.91 -8.24
C LEU A 131 -8.33 -21.27 -7.99
N ALA A 132 -7.86 -22.30 -8.70
CA ALA A 132 -8.32 -23.68 -8.53
C ALA A 132 -7.16 -24.67 -8.64
N MET A 133 -7.38 -25.91 -8.20
CA MET A 133 -6.44 -27.00 -8.45
C MET A 133 -6.23 -27.21 -9.96
N PRO A 134 -5.02 -27.63 -10.39
CA PRO A 134 -4.72 -27.80 -11.81
C PRO A 134 -5.76 -28.63 -12.56
N GLY A 135 -6.23 -28.12 -13.70
CA GLY A 135 -7.21 -28.76 -14.58
C GLY A 135 -8.68 -28.63 -14.16
N VAL A 136 -8.98 -28.04 -12.98
CA VAL A 136 -10.35 -27.78 -12.55
C VAL A 136 -10.94 -26.62 -13.34
N ARG A 137 -12.07 -26.83 -14.01
CA ARG A 137 -12.76 -25.74 -14.71
C ARG A 137 -13.66 -24.99 -13.75
N LYS A 138 -13.85 -23.70 -14.03
CA LYS A 138 -14.74 -22.78 -13.29
C LYS A 138 -16.13 -23.36 -12.97
N LYS A 139 -16.73 -24.13 -13.89
CA LYS A 139 -18.06 -24.76 -13.71
C LYS A 139 -18.12 -25.92 -12.71
N GLU A 140 -16.96 -26.44 -12.30
CA GLU A 140 -16.84 -27.57 -11.36
C GLU A 140 -16.73 -27.08 -9.90
N LEU A 141 -16.53 -25.76 -9.72
CA LEU A 141 -16.47 -25.13 -8.41
C LEU A 141 -17.86 -24.95 -7.82
N LYS A 142 -17.98 -25.23 -6.52
CA LYS A 142 -19.19 -25.04 -5.71
C LYS A 142 -18.97 -23.99 -4.62
N ARG A 143 -17.74 -23.89 -4.13
CA ARG A 143 -17.35 -23.04 -3.01
C ARG A 143 -16.15 -22.17 -3.36
N VAL A 144 -15.99 -21.07 -2.64
CA VAL A 144 -14.84 -20.18 -2.72
C VAL A 144 -14.37 -19.77 -1.34
N MET A 145 -13.06 -19.85 -1.11
CA MET A 145 -12.42 -19.47 0.16
C MET A 145 -11.57 -18.22 0.00
N SER A 146 -11.62 -17.32 0.99
CA SER A 146 -10.67 -16.21 1.13
C SER A 146 -10.83 -15.48 2.46
N HIS A 147 -10.00 -14.46 2.66
CA HIS A 147 -10.21 -13.46 3.72
C HIS A 147 -11.62 -12.83 3.60
N PRO A 148 -12.34 -12.55 4.71
CA PRO A 148 -13.66 -11.92 4.68
C PRO A 148 -13.73 -10.64 3.84
N LEU A 149 -12.72 -9.77 3.94
CA LEU A 149 -12.64 -8.54 3.12
C LEU A 149 -12.52 -8.84 1.63
N ALA A 150 -11.69 -9.81 1.22
CA ALA A 150 -11.57 -10.19 -0.18
C ALA A 150 -12.89 -10.76 -0.73
N LEU A 151 -13.62 -11.54 0.06
CA LEU A 151 -14.96 -12.02 -0.29
C LEU A 151 -15.97 -10.87 -0.41
N ALA A 152 -15.91 -9.90 0.51
CA ALA A 152 -16.76 -8.72 0.51
C ALA A 152 -16.48 -7.77 -0.68
N HIS A 153 -15.26 -7.80 -1.23
CA HIS A 153 -14.89 -7.03 -2.41
C HIS A 153 -15.35 -7.69 -3.72
N CYS A 154 -15.81 -8.94 -3.71
CA CYS A 154 -16.13 -9.71 -4.91
C CYS A 154 -17.62 -10.15 -4.96
N VAL A 155 -18.52 -9.43 -4.30
CA VAL A 155 -19.90 -9.88 -4.05
C VAL A 155 -20.68 -10.08 -5.35
N ARG A 156 -20.61 -9.12 -6.29
CA ARG A 156 -21.36 -9.17 -7.55
C ARG A 156 -20.88 -10.32 -8.42
N ASN A 157 -19.56 -10.42 -8.61
CA ASN A 157 -18.97 -11.47 -9.43
C ASN A 157 -19.23 -12.85 -8.83
N LEU A 158 -19.04 -13.03 -7.52
CA LEU A 158 -19.29 -14.32 -6.86
C LEU A 158 -20.76 -14.76 -6.94
N ALA A 159 -21.71 -13.82 -6.85
CA ALA A 159 -23.13 -14.12 -7.02
C ALA A 159 -23.44 -14.65 -8.43
N GLN A 160 -22.83 -14.08 -9.48
CA GLN A 160 -22.98 -14.58 -10.85
C GLN A 160 -22.40 -15.98 -11.05
N LEU A 161 -21.39 -16.35 -10.26
CA LEU A 161 -20.79 -17.69 -10.30
C LEU A 161 -21.56 -18.74 -9.50
N GLY A 162 -22.50 -18.33 -8.65
CA GLY A 162 -23.24 -19.25 -7.79
C GLY A 162 -22.37 -19.98 -6.78
N LEU A 163 -21.23 -19.41 -6.39
CA LEU A 163 -20.30 -20.03 -5.45
C LEU A 163 -20.65 -19.68 -4.00
N GLU A 164 -20.70 -20.68 -3.14
CA GLU A 164 -20.83 -20.49 -1.70
C GLU A 164 -19.53 -19.92 -1.12
N ARG A 165 -19.64 -18.93 -0.23
CA ARG A 165 -18.49 -18.19 0.30
C ARG A 165 -18.08 -18.75 1.66
N GLU A 166 -16.84 -19.19 1.78
CA GLU A 166 -16.28 -19.79 2.99
C GLU A 166 -15.14 -18.88 3.51
N PRO A 167 -15.38 -18.06 4.55
CA PRO A 167 -14.37 -17.18 5.08
C PRO A 167 -13.26 -17.96 5.78
N VAL A 168 -12.00 -17.58 5.51
CA VAL A 168 -10.81 -18.10 6.18
C VAL A 168 -9.93 -16.95 6.68
N GLU A 169 -8.88 -17.26 7.44
CA GLU A 169 -8.08 -16.25 8.13
C GLU A 169 -7.41 -15.23 7.20
N ASP A 170 -6.83 -15.66 6.07
CA ASP A 170 -6.25 -14.76 5.08
C ASP A 170 -6.25 -15.34 3.65
N THR A 171 -5.90 -14.50 2.66
CA THR A 171 -5.93 -14.88 1.23
C THR A 171 -4.88 -15.94 0.86
N ALA A 172 -3.71 -15.93 1.48
CA ALA A 172 -2.64 -16.87 1.19
C ALA A 172 -2.86 -18.21 1.93
N GLY A 173 -3.41 -18.17 3.14
CA GLY A 173 -3.91 -19.32 3.88
C GLY A 173 -5.04 -20.04 3.13
N ALA A 174 -5.91 -19.31 2.41
CA ALA A 174 -6.91 -19.90 1.52
C ALA A 174 -6.25 -20.77 0.42
N VAL A 175 -5.17 -20.26 -0.18
CA VAL A 175 -4.40 -20.96 -1.22
C VAL A 175 -3.68 -22.18 -0.65
N GLU A 176 -3.05 -22.04 0.53
CA GLU A 176 -2.38 -23.15 1.20
C GLU A 176 -3.37 -24.25 1.58
N LEU A 177 -4.56 -23.88 2.09
CA LEU A 177 -5.62 -24.81 2.45
C LEU A 177 -6.14 -25.56 1.22
N LEU A 178 -6.41 -24.82 0.13
CA LEU A 178 -6.85 -25.38 -1.15
C LEU A 178 -5.88 -26.46 -1.65
N ARG A 179 -4.58 -26.14 -1.66
CA ARG A 179 -3.51 -27.04 -2.11
C ARG A 179 -3.34 -28.24 -1.18
N THR A 180 -3.25 -28.00 0.13
CA THR A 180 -2.92 -29.03 1.12
C THR A 180 -4.04 -30.05 1.24
N ARG A 181 -5.30 -29.62 1.18
CA ARG A 181 -6.46 -30.51 1.23
C ARG A 181 -6.89 -31.06 -0.14
N ARG A 182 -6.26 -30.60 -1.22
CA ARG A 182 -6.59 -30.99 -2.61
C ARG A 182 -8.09 -30.87 -2.90
N LEU A 183 -8.65 -29.70 -2.62
CA LEU A 183 -10.06 -29.45 -2.83
C LEU A 183 -10.31 -29.13 -4.31
N PHE A 184 -10.97 -30.04 -5.03
CA PHE A 184 -11.26 -29.89 -6.46
C PHE A 184 -12.61 -29.22 -6.73
N ASP A 185 -13.48 -29.14 -5.73
CA ASP A 185 -14.80 -28.48 -5.78
C ASP A 185 -14.77 -27.04 -5.22
N THR A 186 -13.60 -26.58 -4.77
CA THR A 186 -13.43 -25.29 -4.10
C THR A 186 -12.41 -24.44 -4.85
N GLY A 187 -12.69 -23.14 -5.00
CA GLY A 187 -11.72 -22.16 -5.45
C GLY A 187 -11.16 -21.32 -4.29
N ALA A 188 -10.07 -20.61 -4.52
CA ALA A 188 -9.54 -19.62 -3.58
C ALA A 188 -9.45 -18.24 -4.26
N ILE A 189 -9.82 -17.17 -3.56
CA ILE A 189 -9.54 -15.80 -4.04
C ILE A 189 -8.18 -15.37 -3.49
N ALA A 190 -7.24 -15.09 -4.38
CA ALA A 190 -5.91 -14.59 -4.04
C ALA A 190 -5.28 -13.82 -5.24
N SER A 191 -4.00 -13.48 -5.14
CA SER A 191 -3.25 -12.87 -6.23
C SER A 191 -2.91 -13.90 -7.33
N SER A 192 -2.68 -13.42 -8.55
CA SER A 192 -2.13 -14.24 -9.64
C SER A 192 -0.74 -14.81 -9.29
N ARG A 193 0.05 -14.06 -8.51
CA ARG A 193 1.35 -14.48 -8.00
C ARG A 193 1.24 -15.73 -7.10
N ALA A 194 0.21 -15.82 -6.26
CA ALA A 194 -0.03 -17.01 -5.46
C ALA A 194 -0.33 -18.24 -6.35
N ALA A 195 -1.04 -18.07 -7.46
CA ALA A 195 -1.26 -19.17 -8.40
C ALA A 195 0.06 -19.77 -8.92
N LEU A 196 0.97 -18.89 -9.37
CA LEU A 196 2.29 -19.28 -9.87
C LEU A 196 3.14 -19.97 -8.80
N LEU A 197 3.19 -19.40 -7.59
CA LEU A 197 4.02 -19.93 -6.50
C LEU A 197 3.53 -21.30 -5.99
N TYR A 198 2.22 -21.52 -6.00
CA TYR A 198 1.62 -22.73 -5.42
C TYR A 198 1.23 -23.77 -6.47
N GLY A 199 1.47 -23.50 -7.77
CA GLY A 199 1.16 -24.42 -8.87
C GLY A 199 -0.35 -24.62 -9.05
N LEU A 200 -1.12 -23.53 -9.00
CA LEU A 200 -2.57 -23.51 -9.18
C LEU A 200 -2.94 -22.83 -10.49
N ASP A 201 -4.14 -23.12 -11.00
CA ASP A 201 -4.69 -22.49 -12.20
C ASP A 201 -5.49 -21.24 -11.83
N VAL A 202 -5.28 -20.16 -12.57
CA VAL A 202 -6.17 -18.99 -12.53
C VAL A 202 -7.37 -19.27 -13.45
N VAL A 203 -8.55 -19.44 -12.87
CA VAL A 203 -9.79 -19.74 -13.63
C VAL A 203 -10.63 -18.51 -13.94
N ALA A 204 -10.37 -17.39 -13.25
CA ALA A 204 -10.86 -16.06 -13.63
C ALA A 204 -10.00 -14.95 -12.99
N HIS A 205 -9.85 -13.85 -13.72
CA HIS A 205 -9.17 -12.62 -13.26
C HIS A 205 -10.19 -11.55 -12.91
N GLY A 206 -9.79 -10.58 -12.06
CA GLY A 206 -10.56 -9.36 -11.83
C GLY A 206 -11.90 -9.60 -11.13
N LEU A 207 -11.92 -10.40 -10.06
CA LEU A 207 -13.15 -10.72 -9.33
C LEU A 207 -13.67 -9.56 -8.48
N GLN A 208 -12.82 -8.57 -8.17
CA GLN A 208 -13.24 -7.40 -7.41
C GLN A 208 -14.38 -6.67 -8.13
N ASP A 209 -15.34 -6.21 -7.35
CA ASP A 209 -16.49 -5.47 -7.85
C ASP A 209 -16.05 -4.10 -8.37
N GLU A 210 -15.06 -3.47 -7.74
CA GLU A 210 -14.49 -2.19 -8.15
C GLU A 210 -13.10 -2.40 -8.76
N SER A 211 -12.92 -1.99 -10.02
CA SER A 211 -11.68 -2.22 -10.76
C SER A 211 -10.50 -1.41 -10.23
N TRP A 212 -10.77 -0.20 -9.73
CA TRP A 212 -9.78 0.69 -9.11
C TRP A 212 -9.56 0.34 -7.63
N ASN A 213 -9.00 -0.85 -7.40
CA ASN A 213 -8.62 -1.32 -6.07
C ASN A 213 -7.11 -1.12 -5.87
N VAL A 214 -6.74 -0.01 -5.24
CA VAL A 214 -5.34 0.37 -5.01
C VAL A 214 -5.08 0.38 -3.51
N THR A 215 -3.99 -0.24 -3.09
CA THR A 215 -3.52 -0.18 -1.70
C THR A 215 -2.17 0.55 -1.65
N ARG A 216 -2.08 1.57 -0.79
CA ARG A 216 -0.85 2.27 -0.43
C ARG A 216 -0.19 1.58 0.74
N PHE A 217 1.11 1.34 0.59
CA PHE A 217 1.98 0.75 1.59
C PHE A 217 3.09 1.73 1.95
N LEU A 218 3.48 1.74 3.21
CA LEU A 218 4.67 2.43 3.71
C LEU A 218 5.77 1.40 3.97
N VAL A 219 7.01 1.81 3.71
CA VAL A 219 8.20 1.04 4.05
C VAL A 219 8.80 1.65 5.31
N LEU A 220 8.94 0.83 6.34
CA LEU A 220 9.46 1.22 7.64
C LEU A 220 10.91 0.78 7.79
N SER A 221 11.71 1.58 8.48
CA SER A 221 13.11 1.32 8.83
C SER A 221 13.40 1.88 10.22
N LYS A 222 14.40 1.31 10.89
CA LYS A 222 14.94 1.86 12.13
C LYS A 222 15.80 3.10 11.87
N ASP A 223 16.60 3.06 10.82
CA ASP A 223 17.39 4.22 10.41
C ASP A 223 16.52 5.18 9.60
N SER A 224 16.42 6.42 10.06
CA SER A 224 15.84 7.52 9.29
C SER A 224 16.92 8.23 8.49
N ASP A 225 16.77 8.22 7.16
CA ASP A 225 17.59 9.06 6.29
C ASP A 225 16.88 10.42 6.13
N LEU A 226 16.86 11.23 7.20
CA LEU A 226 16.20 12.54 7.19
C LEU A 226 16.93 13.57 6.31
N THR A 227 18.18 13.30 5.94
CA THR A 227 18.99 14.17 5.09
C THR A 227 18.78 13.83 3.63
N GLN A 228 17.87 14.54 2.96
CA GLN A 228 17.52 14.32 1.55
C GLN A 228 17.93 15.54 0.68
N LYS A 229 19.02 16.23 1.05
CA LYS A 229 19.54 17.42 0.36
C LYS A 229 19.59 17.25 -1.16
N GLY A 230 18.92 18.16 -1.86
CA GLY A 230 18.96 18.25 -3.32
C GLY A 230 18.05 17.28 -4.07
N ARG A 231 17.24 16.46 -3.38
CA ARG A 231 16.20 15.65 -4.04
C ARG A 231 14.91 16.45 -4.18
N VAL A 232 14.23 16.28 -5.31
CA VAL A 232 12.94 16.92 -5.63
C VAL A 232 11.81 15.91 -5.48
N GLY A 233 10.60 16.36 -5.13
CA GLY A 233 9.43 15.48 -4.98
C GLY A 233 9.41 14.72 -3.66
N LEU A 234 9.96 15.32 -2.59
CA LEU A 234 9.93 14.75 -1.26
C LEU A 234 8.61 15.05 -0.55
N LYS A 235 8.20 14.11 0.30
CA LYS A 235 7.01 14.14 1.13
C LYS A 235 7.43 13.95 2.58
N THR A 236 6.74 14.63 3.49
CA THR A 236 6.89 14.45 4.93
C THR A 236 5.59 13.94 5.52
N SER A 237 5.69 12.90 6.34
CA SER A 237 4.58 12.39 7.15
C SER A 237 4.73 12.84 8.60
N LEU A 238 3.64 13.33 9.17
CA LEU A 238 3.56 13.91 10.50
C LEU A 238 2.35 13.34 11.25
N VAL A 239 2.50 13.12 12.54
CA VAL A 239 1.38 12.96 13.47
C VAL A 239 1.29 14.12 14.44
N VAL A 240 0.08 14.61 14.66
CA VAL A 240 -0.23 15.62 15.68
C VAL A 240 -1.21 15.03 16.69
N GLY A 241 -0.80 14.88 17.95
CA GLY A 241 -1.64 14.41 19.04
C GLY A 241 -2.18 15.58 19.88
N HIS A 242 -3.46 15.58 20.23
CA HIS A 242 -4.03 16.65 21.06
C HIS A 242 -5.09 16.14 22.06
N HIS A 243 -5.22 16.83 23.18
CA HIS A 243 -6.13 16.50 24.29
C HIS A 243 -7.45 17.30 24.30
N GLY A 244 -7.52 18.38 23.51
CA GLY A 244 -8.65 19.32 23.55
C GLY A 244 -9.94 18.77 22.93
N SER A 245 -11.08 19.25 23.45
CA SER A 245 -12.43 19.09 22.86
C SER A 245 -12.60 19.83 21.53
N GLY A 246 -11.67 20.73 21.18
CA GLY A 246 -11.63 21.53 19.96
C GLY A 246 -10.83 20.90 18.82
N GLY A 247 -11.02 19.61 18.51
CA GLY A 247 -10.25 18.95 17.44
C GLY A 247 -10.28 19.67 16.09
N MET A 248 -11.37 20.40 15.79
CA MET A 248 -11.49 21.19 14.56
C MET A 248 -10.65 22.47 14.58
N GLU A 249 -10.36 23.04 15.75
CA GLU A 249 -9.47 24.20 15.88
C GLU A 249 -8.03 23.79 15.54
N VAL A 250 -7.58 22.63 16.03
CA VAL A 250 -6.26 22.07 15.70
C VAL A 250 -6.18 21.76 14.21
N VAL A 251 -7.21 21.15 13.62
CA VAL A 251 -7.26 20.90 12.17
C VAL A 251 -7.15 22.22 11.39
N LEU A 252 -7.92 23.24 11.74
CA LEU A 252 -7.86 24.54 11.08
C LEU A 252 -6.49 25.19 11.24
N GLY A 253 -5.90 25.11 12.43
CA GLY A 253 -4.56 25.63 12.70
C GLY A 253 -3.49 24.97 11.84
N VAL A 254 -3.49 23.63 11.77
CA VAL A 254 -2.58 22.86 10.90
C VAL A 254 -2.76 23.24 9.43
N LEU A 255 -4.00 23.27 8.95
CA LEU A 255 -4.30 23.66 7.56
C LEU A 255 -3.84 25.09 7.26
N SER A 256 -4.02 26.02 8.20
CA SER A 256 -3.61 27.42 8.05
C SER A 256 -2.10 27.58 8.03
N ALA A 257 -1.38 26.89 8.93
CA ALA A 257 0.08 26.94 9.01
C ALA A 257 0.74 26.44 7.71
N LEU A 258 0.20 25.37 7.12
CA LEU A 258 0.69 24.82 5.86
C LEU A 258 0.27 25.65 4.64
N SER A 259 -1.01 25.99 4.53
CA SER A 259 -1.55 26.68 3.34
C SER A 259 -1.04 28.12 3.18
N SER A 260 -0.87 28.86 4.28
CA SER A 260 -0.32 30.23 4.26
C SER A 260 1.11 30.30 3.70
N ARG A 261 1.83 29.18 3.71
CA ARG A 261 3.20 29.02 3.18
C ARG A 261 3.26 28.27 1.85
N GLY A 262 2.11 27.99 1.23
CA GLY A 262 2.03 27.26 -0.03
C GLY A 262 2.61 25.84 0.07
N ILE A 263 2.42 25.16 1.19
CA ILE A 263 2.80 23.76 1.38
C ILE A 263 1.60 22.90 0.97
N ASN A 264 1.80 22.02 -0.02
CA ASN A 264 0.72 21.18 -0.54
C ASN A 264 0.46 19.99 0.40
N LEU A 265 -0.77 19.88 0.89
CA LEU A 265 -1.22 18.76 1.72
C LEU A 265 -1.71 17.62 0.83
N THR A 266 -1.18 16.42 1.05
CA THR A 266 -1.53 15.22 0.26
C THR A 266 -2.32 14.19 1.06
N LYS A 267 -2.33 14.29 2.39
CA LYS A 267 -3.20 13.50 3.27
C LYS A 267 -3.54 14.30 4.52
N LEU A 268 -4.79 14.20 4.95
CA LEU A 268 -5.24 14.57 6.29
C LEU A 268 -6.27 13.55 6.74
N GLU A 269 -5.98 12.84 7.82
CA GLU A 269 -6.88 11.86 8.41
C GLU A 269 -7.01 12.13 9.92
N VAL A 270 -8.24 12.15 10.42
CA VAL A 270 -8.53 12.37 11.84
C VAL A 270 -8.69 11.02 12.52
N GLY A 271 -7.71 10.63 13.33
CA GLY A 271 -7.74 9.41 14.12
C GLY A 271 -8.41 9.61 15.48
N SER A 272 -9.25 8.65 15.87
CA SER A 272 -9.70 8.47 17.26
C SER A 272 -9.83 6.96 17.54
N ASN A 273 -9.44 6.51 18.72
CA ASN A 273 -9.57 5.09 19.07
C ASN A 273 -10.93 4.82 19.72
N ARG A 274 -11.98 4.72 18.91
CA ARG A 274 -13.37 4.54 19.41
C ARG A 274 -13.65 3.17 20.00
N LYS A 275 -12.75 2.18 19.84
CA LYS A 275 -12.98 0.78 20.23
C LYS A 275 -12.10 0.28 21.38
N GLU A 276 -10.91 0.84 21.58
CA GLU A 276 -10.00 0.50 22.69
C GLU A 276 -9.64 1.77 23.48
N ASP A 277 -10.05 1.83 24.75
CA ASP A 277 -9.76 2.85 25.78
C ASP A 277 -10.00 4.34 25.43
N GLY A 278 -10.44 4.69 24.22
CA GLY A 278 -10.70 6.06 23.80
C GLY A 278 -9.45 6.86 23.41
N VAL A 279 -8.26 6.26 23.42
CA VAL A 279 -6.98 6.96 23.22
C VAL A 279 -6.05 6.29 22.21
N VAL A 280 -5.23 7.10 21.55
CA VAL A 280 -4.13 6.70 20.66
C VAL A 280 -2.82 6.86 21.41
N ARG A 281 -1.99 5.81 21.39
CA ARG A 281 -0.69 5.76 22.06
C ARG A 281 0.41 6.13 21.07
N ILE A 282 1.25 7.09 21.44
CA ILE A 282 2.36 7.57 20.62
C ILE A 282 3.65 7.52 21.43
N LEU A 283 4.67 6.86 20.90
CA LEU A 283 6.01 6.90 21.44
C LEU A 283 6.64 8.27 21.17
N ASP A 284 6.98 8.97 22.24
CA ASP A 284 7.78 10.20 22.19
C ASP A 284 9.27 9.85 22.16
N VAL A 285 9.90 10.02 21.00
CA VAL A 285 11.30 9.67 20.74
C VAL A 285 12.27 10.83 21.00
N HIS A 286 11.76 12.07 21.12
CA HIS A 286 12.58 13.28 21.27
C HIS A 286 12.52 13.89 22.68
N GLY A 287 11.38 13.79 23.35
CA GLY A 287 11.12 14.43 24.64
C GLY A 287 11.33 13.50 25.83
N ARG A 288 10.25 13.13 26.52
CA ARG A 288 10.31 12.42 27.82
C ARG A 288 10.75 10.96 27.69
N ARG A 289 10.90 10.44 26.47
CA ARG A 289 11.13 9.03 26.14
C ARG A 289 10.13 8.11 26.84
N GLY A 290 8.96 7.96 26.21
CA GLY A 290 7.88 7.12 26.72
C GLY A 290 6.62 7.20 25.87
N ILE A 291 5.64 6.36 26.20
CA ILE A 291 4.34 6.37 25.54
C ILE A 291 3.49 7.53 26.11
N GLN A 292 2.99 8.38 25.21
CA GLN A 292 1.99 9.40 25.50
C GLN A 292 0.64 8.97 24.92
N GLU A 293 -0.45 9.36 25.57
CA GLU A 293 -1.81 8.99 25.17
C GLU A 293 -2.59 10.24 24.74
N PHE A 294 -3.30 10.17 23.61
CA PHE A 294 -4.10 11.28 23.09
C PHE A 294 -5.49 10.80 22.69
N PRO A 295 -6.58 11.50 23.05
CA PRO A 295 -7.93 11.15 22.58
C PRO A 295 -8.10 11.33 21.07
N HIS A 296 -7.34 12.24 20.48
CA HIS A 296 -7.42 12.61 19.07
C HIS A 296 -6.04 12.79 18.46
N VAL A 297 -5.88 12.32 17.23
CA VAL A 297 -4.66 12.47 16.44
C VAL A 297 -4.97 12.89 15.01
N LEU A 298 -4.08 13.65 14.39
CA LEU A 298 -4.11 13.97 12.96
C LEU A 298 -2.94 13.27 12.28
N TYR A 299 -3.22 12.48 11.25
CA TYR A 299 -2.21 11.93 10.34
C TYR A 299 -2.14 12.82 9.11
N ILE A 300 -0.95 13.33 8.83
CA ILE A 300 -0.74 14.39 7.87
C ILE A 300 0.40 13.99 6.94
N ASP A 301 0.16 14.06 5.63
CA ASP A 301 1.23 14.01 4.62
C ASP A 301 1.23 15.31 3.83
N PHE A 302 2.40 15.90 3.61
CA PHE A 302 2.55 17.09 2.76
C PHE A 302 3.83 17.04 1.93
N GLU A 303 3.84 17.78 0.82
CA GLU A 303 5.01 17.95 -0.04
C GLU A 303 6.01 18.92 0.61
N GLY A 304 7.26 18.49 0.69
CA GLY A 304 8.34 19.24 1.34
C GLY A 304 9.08 18.40 2.38
N THR A 305 10.12 18.99 2.95
CA THR A 305 11.08 18.32 3.83
C THR A 305 11.33 19.10 5.10
N MET A 306 11.89 18.44 6.11
CA MET A 306 12.38 19.09 7.32
C MET A 306 13.57 20.03 7.07
N GLU A 307 14.16 20.04 5.87
CA GLU A 307 15.23 20.97 5.50
C GLU A 307 14.68 22.29 4.96
N ASP A 308 13.46 22.29 4.43
CA ASP A 308 12.79 23.47 3.89
C ASP A 308 12.40 24.44 5.01
N GLU A 309 12.86 25.69 4.93
CA GLU A 309 12.63 26.66 6.00
C GLU A 309 11.14 26.93 6.24
N LYS A 310 10.36 27.01 5.15
CA LYS A 310 8.90 27.15 5.24
C LYS A 310 8.22 25.99 5.98
N VAL A 311 8.76 24.77 5.87
CA VAL A 311 8.22 23.59 6.54
C VAL A 311 8.56 23.62 8.03
N LYS A 312 9.80 23.99 8.39
CA LYS A 312 10.19 24.17 9.79
C LYS A 312 9.32 25.22 10.48
N GLU A 313 9.17 26.39 9.86
CA GLU A 313 8.30 27.46 10.39
C GLU A 313 6.84 27.01 10.54
N ALA A 314 6.30 26.22 9.60
CA ALA A 314 4.96 25.67 9.70
C ALA A 314 4.83 24.70 10.88
N ILE A 315 5.81 23.81 11.07
CA ILE A 315 5.82 22.83 12.17
C ILE A 315 5.99 23.54 13.52
N ASP A 316 6.81 24.59 13.58
CA ASP A 316 6.96 25.41 14.78
C ASP A 316 5.65 26.12 15.14
N GLU A 317 4.94 26.68 14.16
CA GLU A 317 3.61 27.26 14.34
C GLU A 317 2.60 26.22 14.84
N VAL A 318 2.57 25.03 14.24
CA VAL A 318 1.72 23.91 14.69
C VAL A 318 2.06 23.50 16.12
N SER A 319 3.34 23.42 16.47
CA SER A 319 3.78 23.03 17.82
C SER A 319 3.35 24.03 18.90
N ASN A 320 3.16 25.30 18.52
CA ASN A 320 2.64 26.33 19.42
C ASN A 320 1.14 26.19 19.75
N LEU A 321 0.41 25.30 19.07
CA LEU A 321 -1.01 25.01 19.36
C LEU A 321 -1.20 24.11 20.61
N SER A 322 -0.19 23.96 21.46
CA SER A 322 -0.21 23.07 22.64
C SER A 322 -0.54 21.61 22.28
N VAL A 323 0.02 21.15 21.17
CA VAL A 323 -0.13 19.80 20.64
C VAL A 323 1.18 19.03 20.76
N PHE A 324 1.08 17.71 20.71
CA PHE A 324 2.23 16.84 20.47
C PHE A 324 2.47 16.71 18.97
N VAL A 325 3.71 16.81 18.53
CA VAL A 325 4.09 16.69 17.12
C VAL A 325 5.20 15.64 17.00
N ARG A 326 5.03 14.67 16.10
CA ARG A 326 6.10 13.72 15.73
C ARG A 326 6.16 13.56 14.23
N VAL A 327 7.35 13.79 13.67
CA VAL A 327 7.67 13.46 12.28
C VAL A 327 7.84 11.95 12.16
N LEU A 328 7.08 11.33 11.28
CA LEU A 328 7.11 9.88 11.04
C LEU A 328 8.12 9.51 9.96
N GLY A 329 8.45 10.42 9.06
CA GLY A 329 9.47 10.21 8.04
C GLY A 329 9.46 11.32 6.99
N CYS A 330 10.58 11.44 6.28
CA CYS A 330 10.74 12.26 5.09
C CYS A 330 11.30 11.37 3.98
N TYR A 331 10.56 11.22 2.89
CA TYR A 331 10.82 10.22 1.85
C TYR A 331 10.37 10.73 0.48
N MET A 332 10.85 10.08 -0.59
CA MET A 332 10.41 10.42 -1.95
C MET A 332 8.93 10.05 -2.13
N ALA A 333 8.15 10.98 -2.66
CA ALA A 333 6.81 10.67 -3.13
C ALA A 333 6.90 9.72 -4.33
N ASP A 334 6.07 8.68 -4.34
CA ASP A 334 5.96 7.79 -5.49
C ASP A 334 4.60 8.01 -6.17
N PRO A 335 4.56 8.69 -7.33
CA PRO A 335 3.31 8.94 -8.05
C PRO A 335 2.82 7.69 -8.81
N ASN A 336 3.62 6.63 -8.88
CA ASN A 336 3.28 5.44 -9.65
C ASN A 336 2.36 4.51 -8.86
N VAL A 337 1.44 3.87 -9.59
CA VAL A 337 0.68 2.72 -9.11
C VAL A 337 1.17 1.50 -9.86
N TYR A 338 1.80 0.56 -9.15
CA TYR A 338 2.36 -0.63 -9.77
C TYR A 338 1.33 -1.75 -9.85
N ASP A 339 1.52 -2.62 -10.83
CA ASP A 339 0.65 -3.76 -11.08
C ASP A 339 1.50 -5.05 -11.14
N LEU A 340 0.87 -6.17 -10.81
CA LEU A 340 1.45 -7.52 -10.85
C LEU A 340 1.55 -8.11 -12.27
N PHE A 341 1.01 -7.43 -13.29
CA PHE A 341 0.84 -7.95 -14.66
C PHE A 341 1.83 -7.40 -15.68
#